data_AF-A0A6S7CN83-F1
#
_entry.id   AF-A0A6S7CN83-F1
#
_cell.length_a   1.000
_cell.length_b   1.000
_cell.length_c   1.000
_cell.angle_alpha   90.00
_cell.angle_beta   90.00
_cell.angle_gamma   90.00
#
_symmetry.space_group_name_H-M   'P 1'
#
loop_
_entity.id
_entity.type
_entity.pdbx_description
1 polymer ?
#
loop_
_entity_poly.entity_id
_entity_poly.type
_entity_poly.pdbx_seq_one_letter_code
_entity_poly.pdbx_strand_id
1 'polypeptide(L)'
;MTVLTAEQLVRFEKFYDAYPRKRSRIAAEKAFAKLNPDDALLADLLEAVERSKLTAQWSDPTKIPHPSSWLNAGAWQDDIETEYGAREREVIDSFNSTLGAEMGVIDPAIFSERRAGAIRAFLRLSDKPEFWTRFFPWIRDNCTLPPHAGFDWLISPDGFSKVRGGQFSKEQR
;
A
#
# COMPACT_ATOMS: atom_id res chain seq x y z
N MET A 1 38.02 0.79 -9.53
CA MET A 1 37.90 -0.66 -9.75
C MET A 1 36.51 -1.08 -9.34
N THR A 2 35.70 -1.49 -10.32
CA THR A 2 34.41 -2.15 -10.06
C THR A 2 34.69 -3.47 -9.36
N VAL A 3 33.93 -3.78 -8.32
CA VAL A 3 34.14 -4.98 -7.48
C VAL A 3 33.40 -6.21 -8.05
N LEU A 4 32.63 -6.01 -9.12
CA LEU A 4 31.76 -6.99 -9.75
C LEU A 4 32.38 -7.51 -11.06
N THR A 5 32.19 -8.79 -11.34
CA THR A 5 32.42 -9.38 -12.67
C THR A 5 31.42 -8.82 -13.70
N ALA A 6 31.66 -9.04 -15.00
CA ALA A 6 30.76 -8.57 -16.05
C ALA A 6 29.34 -9.12 -15.88
N GLU A 7 29.20 -10.39 -15.50
CA GLU A 7 27.91 -11.04 -15.29
C GLU A 7 27.19 -10.48 -14.04
N GLN A 8 27.93 -10.33 -12.93
CA GLN A 8 27.39 -9.70 -11.72
C GLN A 8 27.00 -8.24 -11.96
N LEU A 9 27.71 -7.51 -12.82
CA LEU A 9 27.36 -6.15 -13.20
C LEU A 9 26.02 -6.10 -13.93
N VAL A 10 25.78 -7.01 -14.89
CA VAL A 10 24.48 -7.10 -15.59
C VAL A 10 23.34 -7.38 -14.59
N ARG A 11 23.54 -8.29 -13.63
CA ARG A 11 22.55 -8.56 -12.58
C ARG A 11 22.34 -7.35 -11.66
N PHE A 12 23.42 -6.70 -11.26
CA PHE A 12 23.37 -5.51 -10.42
C PHE A 12 22.63 -4.37 -11.11
N GLU A 13 22.83 -4.12 -12.40
CA GLU A 13 22.11 -3.06 -13.11
C GLU A 13 20.60 -3.33 -13.13
N LYS A 14 20.17 -4.59 -13.32
CA LYS A 14 18.74 -4.96 -13.24
C LYS A 14 18.15 -4.63 -11.86
N PHE A 15 18.84 -5.06 -10.80
CA PHE A 15 18.43 -4.77 -9.42
C PHE A 15 18.43 -3.25 -9.13
N TYR A 16 19.52 -2.55 -9.49
CA TYR A 16 19.70 -1.14 -9.20
C TYR A 16 18.73 -0.26 -9.98
N ASP A 17 18.32 -0.70 -11.19
CA ASP A 17 17.34 0.01 -11.99
C ASP A 17 15.92 -0.09 -11.40
N ALA A 18 15.55 -1.27 -10.91
CA ALA A 18 14.26 -1.50 -10.25
C ALA A 18 14.12 -0.76 -8.91
N TYR A 19 15.23 -0.48 -8.23
CA TYR A 19 15.24 0.15 -6.91
C TYR A 19 14.88 1.65 -6.99
N PRO A 20 13.80 2.13 -6.34
CA PRO A 20 13.33 3.51 -6.51
C PRO A 20 14.33 4.57 -6.03
N ARG A 21 15.02 4.29 -4.91
CA ARG A 21 16.01 5.21 -4.32
C ARG A 21 17.44 4.84 -4.72
N LYS A 22 17.88 5.33 -5.88
CA LYS A 22 19.23 5.10 -6.42
C LYS A 22 20.27 6.02 -5.72
N ARG A 23 20.82 5.57 -4.59
CA ARG A 23 21.88 6.26 -3.83
C ARG A 23 23.03 5.32 -3.47
N SER A 24 24.18 5.92 -3.14
CA SER A 24 25.35 5.21 -2.62
C SER A 24 25.78 4.00 -3.47
N ARG A 25 25.83 4.17 -4.80
CA ARG A 25 26.02 3.08 -5.77
C ARG A 25 27.22 2.19 -5.46
N ILE A 26 28.39 2.76 -5.12
CA ILE A 26 29.59 1.99 -4.76
C ILE A 26 29.36 1.09 -3.54
N ALA A 27 28.61 1.56 -2.54
CA ALA A 27 28.28 0.75 -1.37
C ALA A 27 27.28 -0.35 -1.73
N ALA A 28 26.33 -0.07 -2.63
CA ALA A 28 25.39 -1.06 -3.14
C ALA A 28 26.10 -2.14 -3.96
N GLU A 29 27.03 -1.78 -4.85
CA GLU A 29 27.85 -2.71 -5.61
C GLU A 29 28.65 -3.63 -4.68
N LYS A 30 29.25 -3.10 -3.61
CA LYS A 30 29.96 -3.90 -2.60
C LYS A 30 29.04 -4.88 -1.85
N ALA A 31 27.86 -4.42 -1.43
CA ALA A 31 26.88 -5.27 -0.73
C ALA A 31 26.36 -6.37 -1.65
N PHE A 32 26.06 -6.04 -2.91
CA PHE A 32 25.62 -6.99 -3.93
C PHE A 32 26.72 -8.01 -4.29
N ALA A 33 27.98 -7.55 -4.42
CA ALA A 33 29.13 -8.43 -4.65
C ALA A 33 29.30 -9.44 -3.52
N LYS A 34 29.13 -9.00 -2.26
CA LYS A 34 29.21 -9.87 -1.08
C LYS A 34 28.12 -10.94 -1.07
N LEU A 35 26.93 -10.60 -1.54
CA LEU A 35 25.80 -11.53 -1.65
C LEU A 35 26.00 -12.54 -2.79
N ASN A 36 26.73 -12.15 -3.84
CA ASN A 36 26.99 -12.95 -5.04
C ASN A 36 25.74 -13.65 -5.61
N PRO A 37 24.69 -12.88 -5.97
CA PRO A 37 23.44 -13.46 -6.42
C PRO A 37 23.59 -14.15 -7.77
N ASP A 38 23.01 -15.36 -7.84
CA ASP A 38 22.69 -16.05 -9.07
C ASP A 38 21.36 -15.52 -9.65
N ASP A 39 20.85 -16.16 -10.70
CA ASP A 39 19.60 -15.73 -11.34
C ASP A 39 18.37 -15.96 -10.45
N ALA A 40 18.41 -16.98 -9.58
CA ALA A 40 17.32 -17.26 -8.64
C ALA A 40 17.26 -16.18 -7.56
N LEU A 41 18.38 -15.89 -6.91
CA LEU A 41 18.44 -14.83 -5.88
C LEU A 41 18.18 -13.45 -6.49
N LEU A 42 18.61 -13.19 -7.73
CA LEU A 42 18.24 -11.95 -8.40
C LEU A 42 16.72 -11.82 -8.57
N ALA A 43 16.04 -12.89 -8.97
CA ALA A 43 14.58 -12.89 -9.09
C ALA A 43 13.92 -12.59 -7.74
N ASP A 44 14.38 -13.23 -6.65
CA ASP A 44 13.88 -12.98 -5.30
C ASP A 44 14.09 -11.52 -4.86
N LEU A 45 15.25 -10.94 -5.16
CA LEU A 45 15.54 -9.54 -4.86
C LEU A 45 14.61 -8.59 -5.61
N LEU A 46 14.36 -8.85 -6.90
CA LEU A 46 13.48 -8.03 -7.73
C LEU A 46 12.03 -8.13 -7.24
N GLU A 47 11.55 -9.33 -6.94
CA GLU A 47 10.22 -9.54 -6.38
C GLU A 47 10.08 -8.83 -5.03
N ALA A 48 11.06 -8.96 -4.15
CA ALA A 48 11.04 -8.29 -2.85
C ALA A 48 11.05 -6.76 -2.98
N VAL A 49 11.71 -6.20 -3.99
CA VAL A 49 11.62 -4.77 -4.31
C VAL A 49 10.18 -4.40 -4.70
N GLU A 50 9.51 -5.19 -5.54
CA GLU A 50 8.11 -4.94 -5.88
C GLU A 50 7.18 -5.06 -4.67
N ARG A 51 7.33 -6.09 -3.82
CA ARG A 51 6.59 -6.22 -2.56
C ARG A 51 6.84 -5.03 -1.62
N SER A 52 8.09 -4.60 -1.51
CA SER A 52 8.47 -3.46 -0.66
C SER A 52 7.84 -2.15 -1.12
N LYS A 53 7.64 -1.94 -2.42
CA LYS A 53 6.95 -0.74 -2.96
C LYS A 53 5.50 -0.62 -2.48
N LEU A 54 4.87 -1.73 -2.09
CA LEU A 54 3.49 -1.72 -1.58
C LEU A 54 3.41 -1.25 -0.12
N THR A 55 4.56 -1.16 0.56
CA THR A 55 4.62 -0.75 1.96
C THR A 55 4.45 0.76 2.15
N ALA A 56 3.89 1.15 3.30
CA ALA A 56 3.76 2.53 3.73
C ALA A 56 5.12 3.21 3.87
N GLN A 57 6.17 2.48 4.28
CA GLN A 57 7.53 3.01 4.36
C GLN A 57 8.03 3.47 2.97
N TRP A 58 7.72 2.73 1.91
CA TRP A 58 8.20 3.03 0.56
C TRP A 58 7.32 4.02 -0.19
N SER A 59 6.17 4.40 0.37
CA SER A 59 5.34 5.48 -0.15
C SER A 59 5.97 6.88 -0.02
N ASP A 60 6.96 7.04 0.86
CA ASP A 60 7.77 8.25 0.99
C ASP A 60 9.21 7.97 0.50
N PRO A 61 9.65 8.58 -0.62
CA PRO A 61 10.99 8.39 -1.17
C PRO A 61 12.11 8.70 -0.17
N THR A 62 11.86 9.56 0.83
CA THR A 62 12.82 9.92 1.86
C THR A 62 13.06 8.81 2.88
N LYS A 63 12.09 7.90 3.06
CA LYS A 63 12.14 6.78 4.01
C LYS A 63 12.58 5.45 3.40
N ILE A 64 12.61 5.35 2.07
CA ILE A 64 13.14 4.16 1.37
C ILE A 64 14.60 3.95 1.81
N PRO A 65 14.97 2.77 2.33
CA PRO A 65 16.34 2.48 2.73
C PRO A 65 17.29 2.55 1.53
N HIS A 66 18.57 2.85 1.75
CA HIS A 66 19.55 2.78 0.67
C HIS A 66 19.73 1.32 0.24
N PRO A 67 19.97 1.03 -1.05
CA PRO A 67 20.10 -0.35 -1.54
C PRO A 67 21.14 -1.16 -0.77
N SER A 68 22.27 -0.54 -0.42
CA SER A 68 23.31 -1.19 0.39
C SER A 68 22.83 -1.59 1.78
N SER A 69 22.04 -0.75 2.44
CA SER A 69 21.52 -1.04 3.78
C SER A 69 20.46 -2.13 3.74
N TRP A 70 19.58 -2.07 2.74
CA TRP A 70 18.55 -3.08 2.50
C TRP A 70 19.15 -4.46 2.20
N LEU A 71 20.18 -4.53 1.33
CA LEU A 71 20.93 -5.75 1.03
C LEU A 71 21.75 -6.28 2.22
N ASN A 72 22.30 -5.41 3.08
CA ASN A 72 23.03 -5.88 4.26
C ASN A 72 22.11 -6.37 5.38
N ALA A 73 20.88 -5.87 5.42
CA ALA A 73 19.91 -6.20 6.45
C ALA A 73 19.16 -7.52 6.20
N GLY A 74 19.27 -8.14 5.02
CA GLY A 74 18.45 -9.31 4.70
C GLY A 74 17.00 -8.96 4.32
N ALA A 75 16.70 -7.68 4.08
CA ALA A 75 15.32 -7.18 4.04
C ALA A 75 14.47 -7.69 2.86
N TRP A 76 15.05 -8.41 1.90
CA TRP A 76 14.28 -9.11 0.87
C TRP A 76 13.55 -10.35 1.41
N GLN A 77 13.98 -10.83 2.57
CA GLN A 77 13.39 -11.97 3.27
C GLN A 77 12.29 -11.55 4.24
N ASP A 78 12.05 -10.24 4.41
CA ASP A 78 11.01 -9.74 5.29
C ASP A 78 9.62 -10.21 4.79
N ASP A 79 8.77 -10.58 5.74
CA ASP A 79 7.38 -10.93 5.48
C ASP A 79 6.56 -9.65 5.29
N ILE A 80 6.09 -9.44 4.06
CA ILE A 80 5.34 -8.25 3.68
C ILE A 80 3.94 -8.72 3.26
N GLU A 81 2.93 -8.19 3.94
CA GLU A 81 1.54 -8.36 3.52
C GLU A 81 1.36 -7.69 2.14
N THR A 82 0.89 -8.45 1.17
CA THR A 82 0.70 -8.01 -0.22
C THR A 82 -0.72 -8.18 -0.72
N GLU A 83 -1.63 -8.59 0.17
CA GLU A 83 -3.03 -8.81 -0.13
C GLU A 83 -3.90 -8.30 1.02
N TYR A 84 -5.13 -7.91 0.70
CA TYR A 84 -6.11 -7.55 1.72
C TYR A 84 -6.59 -8.80 2.48
N GLY A 85 -6.80 -8.69 3.79
CA GLY A 85 -7.47 -9.74 4.57
C GLY A 85 -8.94 -9.91 4.17
N ALA A 86 -9.56 -11.04 4.56
CA ALA A 86 -10.99 -11.30 4.27
C ALA A 86 -11.91 -10.16 4.74
N ARG A 87 -11.69 -9.66 5.96
CA ARG A 87 -12.48 -8.56 6.51
C ARG A 87 -12.25 -7.22 5.82
N GLU A 88 -11.04 -7.00 5.33
CA GLU A 88 -10.71 -5.78 4.59
C GLU A 88 -11.38 -5.81 3.21
N ARG A 89 -11.39 -6.97 2.55
CA ARG A 89 -12.12 -7.20 1.30
C ARG A 89 -13.61 -6.96 1.44
N GLU A 90 -14.25 -7.45 2.51
CA GLU A 90 -15.68 -7.21 2.74
C GLU A 90 -16.04 -5.72 2.86
N VAL A 91 -15.16 -4.90 3.44
CA VAL A 91 -15.36 -3.44 3.50
C VAL A 91 -15.24 -2.83 2.10
N ILE A 92 -14.25 -3.24 1.33
CA ILE A 92 -14.04 -2.79 -0.07
C ILE A 92 -15.24 -3.18 -0.93
N ASP A 93 -15.70 -4.44 -0.86
CA ASP A 93 -16.82 -4.95 -1.64
C ASP A 93 -18.14 -4.25 -1.28
N SER A 94 -18.35 -4.00 0.01
CA SER A 94 -19.50 -3.23 0.49
C SER A 94 -19.50 -1.79 -0.04
N PHE A 95 -18.35 -1.14 -0.07
CA PHE A 95 -18.21 0.19 -0.68
C PHE A 95 -18.44 0.12 -2.20
N ASN A 96 -17.76 -0.77 -2.91
CA ASN A 96 -17.84 -0.90 -4.36
C ASN A 96 -19.27 -1.15 -4.84
N SER A 97 -19.98 -2.06 -4.18
CA SER A 97 -21.39 -2.39 -4.51
C SER A 97 -22.37 -1.27 -4.18
N THR A 98 -22.01 -0.32 -3.32
CA THR A 98 -22.93 0.72 -2.83
C THR A 98 -22.66 2.11 -3.40
N LEU A 99 -21.40 2.53 -3.38
CA LEU A 99 -20.94 3.87 -3.73
C LEU A 99 -19.92 3.86 -4.89
N GLY A 100 -19.37 2.70 -5.24
CA GLY A 100 -18.29 2.58 -6.23
C GLY A 100 -18.66 3.09 -7.62
N ALA A 101 -19.93 2.98 -8.03
CA ALA A 101 -20.39 3.50 -9.33
C ALA A 101 -20.32 5.04 -9.41
N GLU A 102 -20.53 5.73 -8.28
CA GLU A 102 -20.53 7.20 -8.21
C GLU A 102 -19.15 7.76 -7.84
N MET A 103 -18.40 7.05 -6.99
CA MET A 103 -17.16 7.55 -6.38
C MET A 103 -15.88 6.88 -6.90
N GLY A 104 -16.02 5.93 -7.82
CA GLY A 104 -14.93 5.10 -8.32
C GLY A 104 -14.78 3.82 -7.50
N VAL A 105 -14.64 2.69 -8.20
CA VAL A 105 -14.43 1.37 -7.60
C VAL A 105 -12.97 1.22 -7.16
N ILE A 106 -12.78 0.49 -6.06
CA ILE A 106 -11.47 0.06 -5.59
C ILE A 106 -11.23 -1.35 -6.12
N ASP A 107 -10.17 -1.54 -6.90
CA ASP A 107 -9.75 -2.87 -7.32
C ASP A 107 -9.03 -3.59 -6.16
N PRO A 108 -9.62 -4.65 -5.57
CA PRO A 108 -9.00 -5.37 -4.47
C PRO A 108 -7.75 -6.17 -4.89
N ALA A 109 -7.50 -6.35 -6.19
CA ALA A 109 -6.27 -6.96 -6.68
C ALA A 109 -5.06 -6.01 -6.57
N ILE A 110 -5.29 -4.70 -6.43
CA ILE A 110 -4.22 -3.71 -6.24
C ILE A 110 -4.08 -3.42 -4.75
N PHE A 111 -3.16 -4.12 -4.10
CA PHE A 111 -2.92 -3.95 -2.67
C PHE A 111 -2.27 -2.58 -2.33
N SER A 112 -2.65 -2.05 -1.18
CA SER A 112 -2.06 -0.87 -0.58
C SER A 112 -2.05 -1.01 0.93
N GLU A 113 -0.85 -1.10 1.53
CA GLU A 113 -0.70 -1.23 2.99
C GLU A 113 -1.36 -0.05 3.71
N ARG A 114 -1.26 1.17 3.14
CA ARG A 114 -1.91 2.37 3.68
C ARG A 114 -3.43 2.18 3.79
N ARG A 115 -4.06 1.67 2.74
CA ARG A 115 -5.51 1.41 2.71
C ARG A 115 -5.89 0.29 3.66
N ALA A 116 -5.12 -0.80 3.70
CA ALA A 116 -5.35 -1.89 4.65
C ALA A 116 -5.33 -1.36 6.09
N GLY A 117 -4.31 -0.55 6.44
CA GLY A 117 -4.24 0.15 7.72
C GLY A 117 -5.43 1.06 8.01
N ALA A 118 -5.90 1.83 7.02
CA ALA A 118 -7.07 2.68 7.15
C ALA A 118 -8.36 1.87 7.38
N ILE A 119 -8.54 0.74 6.69
CA ILE A 119 -9.68 -0.17 6.91
C ILE A 119 -9.62 -0.75 8.32
N ARG A 120 -8.44 -1.21 8.77
CA ARG A 120 -8.25 -1.72 10.15
C ARG A 120 -8.56 -0.68 11.21
N ALA A 121 -8.25 0.60 10.96
CA ALA A 121 -8.63 1.70 11.84
C ALA A 121 -10.15 1.95 11.80
N PHE A 122 -10.74 1.98 10.61
CA PHE A 122 -12.18 2.16 10.38
C PHE A 122 -13.03 1.11 11.10
N LEU A 123 -12.62 -0.16 11.04
CA LEU A 123 -13.28 -1.27 11.74
C LEU A 123 -13.34 -1.07 13.27
N ARG A 124 -12.49 -0.19 13.84
CA ARG A 124 -12.48 0.15 15.27
C ARG A 124 -13.27 1.41 15.61
N LEU A 125 -13.83 2.12 14.62
CA LEU A 125 -14.60 3.36 14.85
C LEU A 125 -16.03 3.10 15.36
N SER A 126 -16.47 1.84 15.41
CA SER A 126 -17.77 1.47 15.98
C SER A 126 -17.75 0.05 16.54
N ASP A 127 -18.39 -0.16 17.68
CA ASP A 127 -18.53 -1.50 18.30
C ASP A 127 -19.62 -2.38 17.65
N LYS A 128 -20.34 -1.84 16.65
CA LYS A 128 -21.41 -2.57 15.97
C LYS A 128 -20.79 -3.50 14.93
N PRO A 129 -21.11 -4.80 14.95
CA PRO A 129 -20.59 -5.72 13.95
C PRO A 129 -21.05 -5.28 12.56
N GLU A 130 -20.15 -5.32 11.59
CA GLU A 130 -20.48 -5.09 10.17
C GLU A 130 -21.15 -3.75 9.89
N PHE A 131 -20.90 -2.73 10.73
CA PHE A 131 -21.61 -1.46 10.64
C PHE A 131 -21.49 -0.79 9.27
N TRP A 132 -20.43 -1.08 8.50
CA TRP A 132 -20.22 -0.56 7.15
C TRP A 132 -21.30 -0.99 6.16
N THR A 133 -21.88 -2.18 6.36
CA THR A 133 -22.98 -2.71 5.54
C THR A 133 -24.25 -1.84 5.64
N ARG A 134 -24.36 -1.02 6.70
CA ARG A 134 -25.41 0.00 6.85
C ARG A 134 -24.89 1.41 6.60
N PHE A 135 -23.63 1.67 6.94
CA PHE A 135 -23.00 2.98 6.77
C PHE A 135 -22.96 3.43 5.30
N PHE A 136 -22.43 2.62 4.39
CA PHE A 136 -22.32 3.02 2.98
C PHE A 136 -23.70 3.20 2.31
N PRO A 137 -24.70 2.30 2.53
CA PRO A 137 -26.03 2.53 1.97
C PRO A 137 -26.69 3.78 2.55
N TRP A 138 -26.53 4.00 3.86
CA TRP A 138 -27.07 5.21 4.48
C TRP A 138 -26.46 6.48 3.87
N ILE A 139 -25.15 6.51 3.60
CA ILE A 139 -24.49 7.62 2.90
C ILE A 139 -25.14 7.87 1.54
N ARG A 140 -25.26 6.85 0.69
CA ARG A 140 -25.86 6.96 -0.65
C ARG A 140 -27.24 7.62 -0.58
N ASP A 141 -28.06 7.12 0.35
CA ASP A 141 -29.45 7.50 0.44
C ASP A 141 -29.61 8.88 1.10
N ASN A 142 -28.79 9.21 2.10
CA ASN A 142 -29.04 10.33 3.02
C ASN A 142 -27.99 11.45 2.97
N CYS A 143 -26.87 11.32 2.26
CA CYS A 143 -25.80 12.32 2.28
C CYS A 143 -25.52 12.95 0.91
N THR A 144 -25.13 14.23 0.93
CA THR A 144 -24.51 14.93 -0.20
C THR A 144 -23.07 15.22 0.16
N LEU A 145 -22.15 14.39 -0.34
CA LEU A 145 -20.74 14.44 0.04
C LEU A 145 -19.95 15.49 -0.77
N PRO A 146 -18.84 16.01 -0.20
CA PRO A 146 -18.00 16.96 -0.92
C PRO A 146 -17.27 16.28 -2.09
N PRO A 147 -16.85 17.02 -3.13
CA PRO A 147 -16.25 16.44 -4.35
C PRO A 147 -14.96 15.64 -4.14
N HIS A 148 -14.26 15.89 -3.03
CA HIS A 148 -13.03 15.15 -2.68
C HIS A 148 -13.30 13.88 -1.85
N ALA A 149 -14.56 13.62 -1.49
CA ALA A 149 -14.91 12.41 -0.76
C ALA A 149 -14.77 11.18 -1.67
N GLY A 150 -14.02 10.20 -1.18
CA GLY A 150 -13.90 8.87 -1.78
C GLY A 150 -13.70 7.83 -0.68
N PHE A 151 -13.42 6.59 -1.07
CA PHE A 151 -13.27 5.47 -0.14
C PHE A 151 -12.34 5.79 1.05
N ASP A 152 -11.10 6.18 0.75
CA ASP A 152 -10.06 6.42 1.77
C ASP A 152 -10.45 7.56 2.73
N TRP A 153 -11.20 8.57 2.26
CA TRP A 153 -11.70 9.65 3.12
C TRP A 153 -12.88 9.18 3.98
N LEU A 154 -13.83 8.43 3.43
CA LEU A 154 -15.01 7.94 4.16
C LEU A 154 -14.66 7.01 5.33
N ILE A 155 -13.62 6.19 5.14
CA ILE A 155 -13.14 5.27 6.19
C ILE A 155 -12.16 5.94 7.16
N SER A 156 -11.73 7.18 6.89
CA SER A 156 -10.87 7.91 7.81
C SER A 156 -11.63 8.35 9.07
N PRO A 157 -10.95 8.55 10.22
CA PRO A 157 -11.60 9.06 11.42
C PRO A 157 -12.32 10.40 11.20
N ASP A 158 -11.74 11.30 10.40
CA ASP A 158 -12.32 12.61 10.08
C ASP A 158 -13.58 12.47 9.23
N GLY A 159 -13.50 11.79 8.08
CA GLY A 159 -14.63 11.60 7.18
C GLY A 159 -15.77 10.84 7.84
N PHE A 160 -15.45 9.74 8.55
CA PHE A 160 -16.42 8.98 9.33
C PHE A 160 -17.16 9.85 10.35
N SER A 161 -16.42 10.66 11.13
CA SER A 161 -17.02 11.51 12.17
C SER A 161 -17.91 12.60 11.59
N LYS A 162 -17.51 13.23 10.47
CA LYS A 162 -18.30 14.29 9.82
C LYS A 162 -19.58 13.74 9.19
N VAL A 163 -19.49 12.61 8.50
CA VAL A 163 -20.65 11.93 7.90
C VAL A 163 -21.63 11.49 9.00
N ARG A 164 -21.13 10.79 10.03
CA ARG A 164 -21.96 10.33 11.15
C ARG A 164 -22.54 11.49 11.98
N GLY A 165 -21.81 12.59 12.09
CA GLY A 165 -22.24 13.82 12.75
C GLY A 165 -23.31 14.61 11.99
N GLY A 166 -23.71 14.14 10.79
CA GLY A 166 -24.78 14.74 10.01
C GLY A 166 -24.39 15.99 9.23
N GLN A 167 -23.09 16.32 9.13
CA GLN A 167 -22.61 17.51 8.41
C GLN A 167 -23.02 17.52 6.93
N PHE A 168 -23.27 16.35 6.36
CA PHE A 168 -23.61 16.16 4.95
C PHE A 168 -25.01 15.59 4.74
N SER A 169 -25.85 15.56 5.77
CA SER A 169 -27.23 15.05 5.64
C SER A 169 -28.02 15.89 4.64
N LYS A 170 -28.72 15.23 3.72
CA LYS A 170 -29.70 15.87 2.83
C LYS A 170 -30.80 16.48 3.72
N GLU A 171 -31.24 17.70 3.41
CA GLU A 171 -32.39 18.30 4.09
C GLU A 171 -33.62 17.39 3.89
N GLN A 172 -34.29 17.04 4.99
CA GLN A 172 -35.56 16.34 4.93
C GLN A 172 -36.58 17.30 4.31
N ARG A 173 -37.03 16.99 3.10
CA ARG A 173 -38.06 17.76 2.40
C ARG A 173 -39.45 17.26 2.75
#